data_AF-A0ABD4TAS5-F1
#
_entry.id   AF-A0ABD4TAS5-F1
#
_cell.length_a   1.000
_cell.length_b   1.000
_cell.length_c   1.000
_cell.angle_alpha   90.00
_cell.angle_beta   90.00
_cell.angle_gamma   90.00
#
_symmetry.space_group_name_H-M   'P 1'
#
loop_
_entity.id
_entity.type
_entity.pdbx_description
1 polymer ?
#
loop_
_entity_poly.entity_id
_entity_poly.type
_entity_poly.pdbx_seq_one_letter_code
_entity_poly.pdbx_strand_id
1 'polypeptide(L)'
;MTGSYSNYLVIVLALFGAVVACGCMAAGDGDTTADRISGNGTITFVDLEGGFYGIVADDGERYLPADLPAEYRQDDLRVRFVVDVLEDTATTQQWGTPVEIVEIEKGDTRRTVAADGTVTYIDLEGGFYGIVTDDGRNYLPGNLPKEYRTDGLRVLFNADVKEDGAGIQMWGTPVEIRSIERTDGVPLVSGNAIVTYIDLEGGFYGLVTDDGRNYLPLNLNETWEVDGMNVTFVAGVQENTMTIQQWGVPVEVIAIDTAGNATYVAKNGTVAFVDLEGGFYGIVADDGERYLPLDLNETYRVDGMRLSFIGEIARDTATIQQWGTPIEIIDVPWACERCGGNAGIANPAAVWCIEQGHTYEIRKNPDGSEYGVCIFANATVVDAWDYYRQTH
;
A
#
# COMPACT_ATOMS: atom_id res chain seq x y z
N MET A 1 85.61 31.02 7.96
CA MET A 1 85.55 32.32 7.26
C MET A 1 84.14 32.86 7.46
N THR A 2 84.08 34.07 8.02
CA THR A 2 82.98 35.07 7.97
C THR A 2 81.59 34.66 8.50
N GLY A 3 81.20 35.31 9.60
CA GLY A 3 79.84 35.32 10.16
C GLY A 3 78.83 36.08 9.28
N SER A 4 77.57 36.20 9.70
CA SER A 4 77.07 37.47 10.24
C SER A 4 75.63 37.35 10.79
N TYR A 5 75.48 37.83 12.02
CA TYR A 5 74.45 38.62 12.69
C TYR A 5 72.95 38.62 12.35
N SER A 6 72.22 38.68 13.48
CA SER A 6 70.83 39.02 13.77
C SER A 6 70.45 40.49 13.51
N ASN A 7 69.12 40.74 13.52
CA ASN A 7 68.38 41.95 13.93
C ASN A 7 67.75 42.87 12.87
N TYR A 8 66.41 42.87 12.91
CA TYR A 8 65.46 44.01 12.99
C TYR A 8 65.96 45.44 12.67
N LEU A 9 65.26 46.15 11.76
CA LEU A 9 64.56 47.45 12.00
C LEU A 9 63.92 47.97 10.69
N VAL A 10 62.59 48.09 10.56
CA VAL A 10 61.72 49.29 10.59
C VAL A 10 62.06 50.45 9.60
N ILE A 11 61.00 51.02 8.99
CA ILE A 11 60.76 52.42 8.48
C ILE A 11 60.63 52.49 6.93
N VAL A 12 59.42 52.48 6.31
CA VAL A 12 58.33 53.50 6.13
C VAL A 12 58.41 54.25 4.78
N LEU A 13 57.23 54.52 4.19
CA LEU A 13 56.84 55.52 3.14
C LEU A 13 56.62 55.09 1.67
N ALA A 14 55.37 54.69 1.39
CA ALA A 14 54.34 55.37 0.56
C ALA A 14 54.53 55.68 -0.96
N LEU A 15 53.63 55.13 -1.80
CA LEU A 15 52.60 55.80 -2.66
C LEU A 15 52.35 55.09 -4.03
N PHE A 16 51.08 54.67 -4.19
CA PHE A 16 50.23 54.50 -5.40
C PHE A 16 50.67 53.72 -6.66
N GLY A 17 49.85 52.72 -7.02
CA GLY A 17 49.80 52.10 -8.35
C GLY A 17 48.73 51.01 -8.52
N ALA A 18 47.46 51.43 -8.70
CA ALA A 18 46.39 50.84 -9.55
C ALA A 18 46.23 49.30 -9.79
N VAL A 19 45.11 48.78 -9.24
CA VAL A 19 44.03 47.91 -9.80
C VAL A 19 44.28 46.45 -10.33
N VAL A 20 43.41 45.56 -9.80
CA VAL A 20 42.72 44.35 -10.34
C VAL A 20 43.22 42.95 -9.90
N ALA A 21 42.24 42.20 -9.38
CA ALA A 21 41.98 40.76 -9.47
C ALA A 21 42.29 39.82 -8.27
N CYS A 22 41.18 39.39 -7.65
CA CYS A 22 40.90 38.08 -7.04
C CYS A 22 41.76 37.61 -5.86
N GLY A 23 41.36 38.06 -4.66
CA GLY A 23 40.53 37.27 -3.74
C GLY A 23 40.94 35.82 -3.45
N CYS A 24 41.41 35.60 -2.22
CA CYS A 24 40.82 34.67 -1.23
C CYS A 24 41.39 35.03 0.15
N MET A 25 40.65 35.83 0.93
CA MET A 25 40.81 35.84 2.39
C MET A 25 39.72 34.93 2.94
N ALA A 26 40.15 33.97 3.75
CA ALA A 26 39.29 33.20 4.61
C ALA A 26 38.52 34.16 5.53
N ALA A 27 37.23 34.32 5.25
CA ALA A 27 36.24 34.70 6.23
C ALA A 27 35.57 33.40 6.67
N GLY A 28 35.62 33.11 7.97
CA GLY A 28 34.74 32.12 8.55
C GLY A 28 33.33 32.69 8.50
N ASP A 29 32.51 32.17 7.59
CA ASP A 29 31.07 32.16 7.76
C ASP A 29 30.74 30.91 8.57
N GLY A 30 30.37 31.12 9.83
CA GLY A 30 29.55 30.16 10.56
C GLY A 30 28.15 30.29 10.00
N ASP A 31 27.87 29.56 8.93
CA ASP A 31 26.50 29.28 8.49
C ASP A 31 25.97 28.19 9.42
N THR A 32 25.39 28.59 10.55
CA THR A 32 24.54 27.70 11.35
C THR A 32 23.31 27.42 10.53
N THR A 33 23.34 26.36 9.73
CA THR A 33 22.12 25.73 9.24
C THR A 33 21.37 25.25 10.47
N ALA A 34 20.38 26.01 10.95
CA ALA A 34 19.47 25.49 11.97
C ALA A 34 18.86 24.20 11.41
N ASP A 35 18.93 23.10 12.16
CA ASP A 35 18.33 21.84 11.77
C ASP A 35 16.82 22.05 11.65
N ARG A 36 16.36 22.18 10.41
CA ARG A 36 14.96 22.43 10.09
C ARG A 36 14.20 21.12 10.08
N ILE A 37 13.20 21.03 10.95
CA ILE A 37 12.36 19.86 11.15
C ILE A 37 10.95 20.18 10.67
N SER A 38 10.33 19.28 9.93
CA SER A 38 8.93 19.40 9.55
C SER A 38 8.19 18.11 9.86
N GLY A 39 6.95 18.21 10.31
CA GLY A 39 6.15 17.04 10.67
C GLY A 39 4.70 17.36 10.97
N ASN A 40 3.96 16.31 11.32
CA ASN A 40 2.64 16.42 11.91
C ASN A 40 2.74 16.11 13.40
N GLY A 41 1.91 16.75 14.20
CA GLY A 41 1.88 16.52 15.63
C GLY A 41 0.61 17.03 16.29
N THR A 42 0.58 16.92 17.60
CA THR A 42 -0.52 17.35 18.46
C THR A 42 0.01 18.36 19.46
N ILE A 43 -0.70 19.47 19.62
CA ILE A 43 -0.44 20.43 20.69
C ILE A 43 -0.89 19.80 22.00
N THR A 44 0.01 19.73 22.98
CA THR A 44 -0.24 19.13 24.29
C THR A 44 0.07 20.13 25.39
N PHE A 45 -0.87 20.29 26.32
CA PHE A 45 -0.63 21.02 27.56
C PHE A 45 0.14 20.15 28.56
N VAL A 46 1.25 20.67 29.05
CA VAL A 46 2.14 19.97 30.00
C VAL A 46 2.12 20.72 31.32
N ASP A 47 1.61 20.08 32.37
CA ASP A 47 1.54 20.61 33.73
C ASP A 47 2.87 20.46 34.49
N LEU A 48 3.92 21.07 33.96
CA LEU A 48 5.24 21.18 34.60
C LEU A 48 5.64 22.66 34.69
N GLU A 49 6.23 23.06 35.82
CA GLU A 49 6.76 24.42 36.06
C GLU A 49 5.78 25.59 35.80
N GLY A 50 4.48 25.38 36.03
CA GLY A 50 3.46 26.42 35.84
C GLY A 50 2.66 26.29 34.54
N GLY A 51 2.88 25.22 33.77
CA GLY A 51 2.05 24.87 32.62
C GLY A 51 2.57 25.50 31.32
N PHE A 52 2.82 24.68 30.30
CA PHE A 52 3.19 25.15 28.97
C PHE A 52 2.58 24.26 27.88
N TYR A 53 2.60 24.74 26.63
CA TYR A 53 2.16 23.96 25.47
C TYR A 53 3.37 23.49 24.68
N GLY A 54 3.39 22.21 24.35
CA GLY A 54 4.41 21.58 23.50
C GLY A 54 3.78 20.93 22.28
N ILE A 55 4.62 20.54 21.31
CA ILE A 55 4.21 19.75 20.15
C ILE A 55 4.72 18.33 20.36
N VAL A 56 3.82 17.35 20.36
CA VAL A 56 4.18 15.92 20.30
C VAL A 56 3.99 15.48 18.86
N ALA A 57 5.09 15.18 18.17
CA ALA A 57 5.06 14.72 16.79
C ALA A 57 4.53 13.28 16.69
N ASP A 58 4.06 12.90 15.50
CA ASP A 58 3.47 11.58 15.26
C ASP A 58 4.49 10.43 15.39
N ASP A 59 5.79 10.71 15.27
CA ASP A 59 6.90 9.79 15.54
C ASP A 59 7.23 9.65 17.04
N GLY A 60 6.59 10.45 17.89
CA GLY A 60 6.77 10.46 19.34
C GLY A 60 7.80 11.46 19.86
N GLU A 61 8.52 12.16 18.97
CA GLU A 61 9.42 13.24 19.34
C GLU A 61 8.66 14.43 19.94
N ARG A 62 9.33 15.18 20.81
CA ARG A 62 8.72 16.29 21.56
C ARG A 62 9.46 17.57 21.25
N TYR A 63 8.72 18.60 20.90
CA TYR A 63 9.26 19.91 20.61
C TYR A 63 8.65 20.94 21.55
N LEU A 64 9.49 21.82 22.07
CA LEU A 64 9.12 22.91 22.95
C LEU A 64 9.26 24.23 22.20
N PRO A 65 8.16 24.80 21.66
CA PRO A 65 8.21 26.06 20.96
C PRO A 65 8.58 27.21 21.89
N ALA A 66 9.52 28.05 21.48
CA ALA A 66 9.84 29.29 22.19
C ALA A 66 8.63 30.24 22.25
N ASP A 67 7.83 30.28 21.17
CA ASP A 67 6.52 30.93 21.14
C ASP A 67 5.52 30.11 20.30
N LEU A 68 4.43 29.67 20.93
CA LEU A 68 3.29 29.07 20.24
C LEU A 68 2.20 30.13 20.09
N PRO A 69 1.73 30.47 18.87
CA PRO A 69 0.70 31.49 18.70
C PRO A 69 -0.59 31.14 19.45
N ALA A 70 -1.27 32.15 20.01
CA ALA A 70 -2.39 31.95 20.94
C ALA A 70 -3.55 31.14 20.35
N GLU A 71 -3.77 31.22 19.04
CA GLU A 71 -4.80 30.47 18.31
C GLU A 71 -4.54 28.96 18.20
N TYR A 72 -3.30 28.54 18.50
CA TYR A 72 -2.87 27.13 18.55
C TYR A 72 -2.71 26.63 19.99
N ARG A 73 -2.88 27.46 21.02
CA ARG A 73 -2.81 27.08 22.45
C ARG A 73 -4.09 26.37 22.90
N GLN A 74 -4.40 25.27 22.23
CA GLN A 74 -5.51 24.39 22.53
C GLN A 74 -4.96 22.98 22.68
N ASP A 75 -5.19 22.39 23.85
CA ASP A 75 -4.84 21.01 24.11
C ASP A 75 -5.55 20.08 23.12
N ASP A 76 -4.86 19.03 22.68
CA ASP A 76 -5.27 18.08 21.63
C ASP A 76 -5.46 18.69 20.20
N LEU A 77 -4.96 19.90 19.93
CA LEU A 77 -5.03 20.46 18.57
C LEU A 77 -4.01 19.80 17.63
N ARG A 78 -4.49 19.17 16.56
CA ARG A 78 -3.62 18.64 15.48
C ARG A 78 -3.03 19.77 14.66
N VAL A 79 -1.74 19.67 14.35
CA VAL A 79 -0.98 20.66 13.59
C VAL A 79 -0.03 20.01 12.60
N ARG A 80 0.17 20.67 11.45
CA ARG A 80 1.34 20.49 10.60
C ARG A 80 2.30 21.61 10.94
N PHE A 81 3.58 21.30 11.15
CA PHE A 81 4.57 22.28 11.59
C PHE A 81 5.87 22.17 10.80
N VAL A 82 6.56 23.30 10.70
CA VAL A 82 7.96 23.44 10.31
C VAL A 82 8.62 24.27 11.40
N VAL A 83 9.71 23.75 11.96
CA VAL A 83 10.40 24.34 13.10
C VAL A 83 11.91 24.30 12.88
N ASP A 84 12.62 25.26 13.46
CA ASP A 84 14.08 25.31 13.51
C ASP A 84 14.54 24.95 14.93
N VAL A 85 15.48 24.01 15.06
CA VAL A 85 16.03 23.64 16.36
C VAL A 85 16.87 24.79 16.93
N LEU A 86 16.60 25.17 18.17
CA LEU A 86 17.35 26.18 18.90
C LEU A 86 18.49 25.52 19.69
N GLU A 87 19.65 25.40 19.05
CA GLU A 87 20.87 24.95 19.73
C GLU A 87 21.27 25.89 20.88
N ASP A 88 21.90 25.35 21.93
CA ASP A 88 22.40 26.08 23.11
C ASP A 88 21.36 26.85 23.95
N THR A 89 20.07 26.58 23.79
CA THR A 89 19.03 27.18 24.63
C THR A 89 18.81 26.37 25.90
N ALA A 90 19.19 26.92 27.05
CA ALA A 90 18.86 26.36 28.35
C ALA A 90 17.40 26.69 28.70
N THR A 91 16.53 25.68 28.67
CA THR A 91 15.14 25.80 29.14
C THR A 91 15.04 25.37 30.59
N THR A 92 14.15 26.00 31.36
CA THR A 92 13.81 25.46 32.70
C THR A 92 12.96 24.21 32.55
N GLN A 93 12.15 24.17 31.48
CA GLN A 93 11.34 23.03 31.10
C GLN A 93 12.25 21.91 30.57
N GLN A 94 12.45 20.86 31.38
CA GLN A 94 13.18 19.65 31.00
C GLN A 94 12.31 18.74 30.12
N TRP A 95 11.69 19.28 29.06
CA TRP A 95 10.73 18.57 28.22
C TRP A 95 10.84 19.06 26.77
N GLY A 96 11.12 18.12 25.87
CA GLY A 96 11.21 18.37 24.43
C GLY A 96 12.45 19.15 23.99
N THR A 97 12.71 19.10 22.69
CA THR A 97 13.77 19.89 22.03
C THR A 97 13.27 21.33 21.85
N PRO A 98 14.00 22.36 22.32
CA PRO A 98 13.62 23.75 22.11
C PRO A 98 13.64 24.12 20.62
N VAL A 99 12.57 24.73 20.13
CA VAL A 99 12.43 25.09 18.72
C VAL A 99 11.80 26.45 18.51
N GLU A 100 12.09 27.06 17.35
CA GLU A 100 11.36 28.21 16.82
C GLU A 100 10.40 27.74 15.73
N ILE A 101 9.14 28.21 15.76
CA ILE A 101 8.16 27.87 14.73
C ILE A 101 8.42 28.71 13.48
N VAL A 102 8.74 28.05 12.38
CA VAL A 102 8.85 28.66 11.05
C VAL A 102 7.47 28.75 10.40
N GLU A 103 6.72 27.65 10.46
CA GLU A 103 5.38 27.53 9.89
C GLU A 103 4.54 26.60 10.77
N ILE A 104 3.29 26.96 11.03
CA ILE A 104 2.35 26.08 11.71
C ILE A 104 0.95 26.31 11.13
N GLU A 105 0.29 25.20 10.81
CA GLU A 105 -1.07 25.19 10.30
C GLU A 105 -1.89 24.20 11.11
N LYS A 106 -3.19 24.47 11.27
CA LYS A 106 -4.10 23.48 11.85
C LYS A 106 -4.09 22.26 10.94
N GLY A 107 -3.64 21.14 11.49
CA GLY A 107 -3.69 19.85 10.83
C GLY A 107 -5.15 19.42 10.65
N ASP A 108 -5.36 18.41 9.83
CA ASP A 108 -6.69 17.83 9.64
C ASP A 108 -7.25 17.37 11.01
N THR A 109 -8.22 18.13 11.54
CA THR A 109 -8.89 17.83 12.83
C THR A 109 -9.97 16.77 12.68
N ARG A 110 -10.20 16.24 11.45
CA ARG A 110 -11.17 15.16 11.23
C ARG A 110 -10.66 13.89 11.89
N ARG A 111 -11.44 13.35 12.83
CA ARG A 111 -11.24 11.99 13.31
C ARG A 111 -11.39 11.06 12.10
N THR A 112 -10.31 10.41 11.70
CA THR A 112 -10.33 9.44 10.61
C THR A 112 -10.47 8.03 11.17
N VAL A 113 -11.07 7.14 10.39
CA VAL A 113 -11.09 5.71 10.65
C VAL A 113 -10.57 4.99 9.42
N ALA A 114 -9.59 4.11 9.64
CA ALA A 114 -9.16 3.13 8.66
C ALA A 114 -9.40 1.74 9.25
N ALA A 115 -10.21 0.91 8.60
CA ALA A 115 -10.56 -0.41 9.10
C ALA A 115 -11.06 -1.34 8.00
N ASP A 116 -10.87 -2.64 8.22
CA ASP A 116 -11.58 -3.69 7.50
C ASP A 116 -13.01 -3.83 8.04
N GLY A 117 -13.95 -4.06 7.12
CA GLY A 117 -15.33 -4.32 7.49
C GLY A 117 -16.13 -5.00 6.39
N THR A 118 -17.39 -5.26 6.72
CA THR A 118 -18.38 -5.86 5.83
C THR A 118 -19.47 -4.84 5.55
N VAL A 119 -19.71 -4.54 4.27
CA VAL A 119 -20.88 -3.78 3.86
C VAL A 119 -22.11 -4.63 4.16
N THR A 120 -23.01 -4.10 4.96
CA THR A 120 -24.23 -4.77 5.40
C THR A 120 -25.43 -3.94 4.96
N TYR A 121 -26.50 -4.59 4.51
CA TYR A 121 -27.80 -3.96 4.32
C TYR A 121 -28.61 -3.99 5.63
N ILE A 122 -29.08 -2.81 6.05
CA ILE A 122 -29.85 -2.62 7.28
C ILE A 122 -31.27 -2.25 6.89
N ASP A 123 -32.23 -3.12 7.21
CA ASP A 123 -33.65 -2.91 6.97
C ASP A 123 -34.30 -2.06 8.08
N LEU A 124 -33.87 -0.80 8.19
CA LEU A 124 -34.45 0.22 9.06
C LEU A 124 -34.78 1.48 8.23
N GLU A 125 -35.92 2.11 8.52
CA GLU A 125 -36.33 3.40 7.92
C GLU A 125 -36.30 3.46 6.39
N GLY A 126 -36.65 2.36 5.71
CA GLY A 126 -36.63 2.27 4.25
C GLY A 126 -35.35 1.66 3.66
N GLY A 127 -34.43 1.21 4.52
CA GLY A 127 -33.28 0.42 4.14
C GLY A 127 -32.06 1.26 3.77
N PHE A 128 -30.90 0.92 4.31
CA PHE A 128 -29.63 1.57 3.96
C PHE A 128 -28.45 0.61 4.06
N TYR A 129 -27.33 0.98 3.47
CA TYR A 129 -26.08 0.23 3.59
C TYR A 129 -25.17 0.88 4.63
N GLY A 130 -24.63 0.06 5.53
CA GLY A 130 -23.65 0.42 6.55
C GLY A 130 -22.41 -0.45 6.45
N ILE A 131 -21.33 -0.06 7.14
CA ILE A 131 -20.12 -0.89 7.25
C ILE A 131 -19.98 -1.35 8.69
N VAL A 132 -19.93 -2.67 8.89
CA VAL A 132 -19.67 -3.31 10.19
C VAL A 132 -18.23 -3.77 10.19
N THR A 133 -17.38 -3.19 11.03
CA THR A 133 -15.97 -3.58 11.13
C THR A 133 -15.81 -4.90 11.88
N ASP A 134 -14.67 -5.57 11.68
CA ASP A 134 -14.39 -6.88 12.28
C ASP A 134 -14.37 -6.84 13.83
N ASP A 135 -14.14 -5.67 14.42
CA ASP A 135 -14.21 -5.42 15.86
C ASP A 135 -15.63 -5.06 16.37
N GLY A 136 -16.63 -5.11 15.49
CA GLY A 136 -18.04 -4.91 15.81
C GLY A 136 -18.48 -3.45 15.89
N ARG A 137 -17.67 -2.48 15.43
CA ARG A 137 -18.11 -1.09 15.29
C ARG A 137 -18.95 -0.92 14.01
N ASN A 138 -19.90 0.00 14.07
CA ASN A 138 -20.82 0.29 12.97
C ASN A 138 -20.53 1.69 12.43
N TYR A 139 -20.39 1.81 11.11
CA TYR A 139 -20.17 3.07 10.43
C TYR A 139 -21.25 3.29 9.36
N LEU A 140 -21.80 4.50 9.34
CA LEU A 140 -22.85 4.91 8.40
C LEU A 140 -22.26 5.86 7.34
N PRO A 141 -21.85 5.33 6.17
CA PRO A 141 -21.28 6.15 5.11
C PRO A 141 -22.33 7.01 4.40
N GLY A 142 -22.14 8.33 4.39
CA GLY A 142 -23.02 9.25 3.66
C GLY A 142 -22.82 9.24 2.14
N ASN A 143 -21.71 8.68 1.67
CA ASN A 143 -21.27 8.70 0.26
C ASN A 143 -20.80 7.32 -0.23
N LEU A 144 -21.38 6.22 0.27
CA LEU A 144 -21.01 4.87 -0.19
C LEU A 144 -21.25 4.73 -1.71
N PRO A 145 -20.21 4.47 -2.52
CA PRO A 145 -20.36 4.32 -3.97
C PRO A 145 -21.28 3.14 -4.31
N LYS A 146 -21.97 3.22 -5.45
CA LYS A 146 -23.05 2.28 -5.80
C LYS A 146 -22.53 0.85 -5.99
N GLU A 147 -21.35 0.72 -6.55
CA GLU A 147 -20.62 -0.52 -6.79
C GLU A 147 -20.26 -1.27 -5.48
N TYR A 148 -20.20 -0.57 -4.34
CA TYR A 148 -19.98 -1.18 -3.03
C TYR A 148 -21.29 -1.46 -2.27
N ARG A 149 -22.47 -1.20 -2.86
CA ARG A 149 -23.79 -1.45 -2.23
C ARG A 149 -24.27 -2.88 -2.44
N THR A 150 -23.43 -3.82 -2.04
CA THR A 150 -23.73 -5.25 -2.05
C THR A 150 -23.64 -5.76 -0.62
N ASP A 151 -24.70 -6.39 -0.14
CA ASP A 151 -24.72 -6.98 1.21
C ASP A 151 -23.71 -8.12 1.32
N GLY A 152 -22.90 -8.13 2.37
CA GLY A 152 -21.84 -9.10 2.62
C GLY A 152 -20.47 -8.76 2.00
N LEU A 153 -20.35 -7.66 1.25
CA LEU A 153 -19.09 -7.28 0.59
C LEU A 153 -18.00 -6.89 1.60
N ARG A 154 -16.83 -7.51 1.54
CA ARG A 154 -15.69 -7.17 2.41
C ARG A 154 -14.88 -6.03 1.81
N VAL A 155 -14.59 -5.04 2.65
CA VAL A 155 -13.92 -3.81 2.24
C VAL A 155 -12.87 -3.36 3.25
N LEU A 156 -11.77 -2.79 2.75
CA LEU A 156 -10.89 -1.92 3.52
C LEU A 156 -11.28 -0.48 3.17
N PHE A 157 -11.55 0.35 4.18
CA PHE A 157 -11.94 1.73 3.94
C PHE A 157 -11.17 2.69 4.84
N ASN A 158 -11.00 3.91 4.35
CA ASN A 158 -10.59 5.09 5.11
C ASN A 158 -11.69 6.14 5.01
N ALA A 159 -12.09 6.71 6.13
CA ALA A 159 -13.19 7.66 6.17
C ALA A 159 -13.03 8.74 7.24
N ASP A 160 -13.65 9.88 6.98
CA ASP A 160 -13.80 10.99 7.92
C ASP A 160 -15.02 10.80 8.80
N VAL A 161 -14.84 10.75 10.11
CA VAL A 161 -15.93 10.77 11.08
C VAL A 161 -16.56 12.14 11.11
N LYS A 162 -17.88 12.20 10.94
CA LYS A 162 -18.66 13.42 11.08
C LYS A 162 -19.10 13.57 12.53
N GLU A 163 -18.64 14.66 13.19
CA GLU A 163 -19.05 14.97 14.56
C GLU A 163 -20.49 15.49 14.64
N ASP A 164 -20.97 16.12 13.57
CA ASP A 164 -22.29 16.74 13.52
C ASP A 164 -23.27 15.91 12.69
N GLY A 165 -24.02 15.05 13.36
CA GLY A 165 -25.16 14.39 12.77
C GLY A 165 -25.68 13.27 13.63
N ALA A 166 -26.61 13.57 14.54
CA ALA A 166 -27.62 12.58 14.89
C ALA A 166 -28.41 12.29 13.60
N GLY A 167 -27.92 11.37 12.78
CA GLY A 167 -28.62 10.88 11.60
C GLY A 167 -29.97 10.30 12.03
N ILE A 168 -30.95 10.38 11.15
CA ILE A 168 -32.32 9.88 11.39
C ILE A 168 -32.25 8.39 11.79
N GLN A 169 -31.30 7.67 11.18
CA GLN A 169 -31.15 6.23 11.25
C GLN A 169 -30.71 5.65 12.61
N MET A 170 -30.31 6.48 13.60
CA MET A 170 -29.83 6.07 14.94
C MET A 170 -28.91 4.84 14.95
N TRP A 171 -28.13 4.63 13.89
CA TRP A 171 -27.31 3.44 13.67
C TRP A 171 -25.94 3.85 13.14
N GLY A 172 -24.90 3.38 13.82
CA GLY A 172 -23.51 3.60 13.44
C GLY A 172 -23.01 5.04 13.61
N THR A 173 -21.69 5.19 13.53
CA THR A 173 -21.02 6.49 13.49
C THR A 173 -21.07 7.03 12.06
N PRO A 174 -21.63 8.24 11.81
CA PRO A 174 -21.66 8.81 10.47
C PRO A 174 -20.26 9.10 9.94
N VAL A 175 -20.00 8.70 8.70
CA VAL A 175 -18.69 8.88 8.05
C VAL A 175 -18.83 9.34 6.60
N GLU A 176 -17.78 9.99 6.09
CA GLU A 176 -17.53 10.22 4.66
C GLU A 176 -16.34 9.40 4.21
N ILE A 177 -16.58 8.43 3.31
CA ILE A 177 -15.55 7.59 2.73
C ILE A 177 -14.59 8.44 1.91
N ARG A 178 -13.28 8.34 2.22
CA ARG A 178 -12.17 8.89 1.44
C ARG A 178 -11.66 7.89 0.42
N SER A 179 -11.44 6.66 0.86
CA SER A 179 -11.05 5.54 0.00
C SER A 179 -11.73 4.28 0.48
N ILE A 180 -12.13 3.42 -0.44
CA ILE A 180 -12.72 2.13 -0.16
C ILE A 180 -12.29 1.18 -1.27
N GLU A 181 -11.87 -0.02 -0.88
CA GLU A 181 -11.49 -1.07 -1.81
C GLU A 181 -12.03 -2.42 -1.31
N ARG A 182 -12.33 -3.33 -2.25
CA ARG A 182 -12.74 -4.70 -1.91
C ARG A 182 -11.56 -5.44 -1.29
N THR A 183 -11.83 -6.41 -0.42
CA THR A 183 -10.81 -7.30 0.12
C THR A 183 -11.13 -8.79 -0.07
N ASP A 184 -12.32 -9.13 -0.54
CA ASP A 184 -12.78 -10.50 -0.82
C ASP A 184 -12.55 -10.95 -2.28
N GLY A 185 -11.87 -10.14 -3.09
CA GLY A 185 -11.67 -10.42 -4.51
C GLY A 185 -12.94 -10.28 -5.34
N VAL A 186 -12.95 -10.89 -6.52
CA VAL A 186 -14.14 -10.92 -7.38
C VAL A 186 -14.78 -12.30 -7.39
N PRO A 187 -16.12 -12.39 -7.48
CA PRO A 187 -16.81 -13.65 -7.58
C PRO A 187 -16.51 -14.32 -8.93
N LEU A 188 -15.82 -15.45 -8.88
CA LEU A 188 -15.51 -16.29 -10.02
C LEU A 188 -16.31 -17.58 -9.96
N VAL A 189 -16.72 -18.08 -11.12
CA VAL A 189 -17.33 -19.41 -11.26
C VAL A 189 -16.55 -20.20 -12.28
N SER A 190 -16.35 -21.49 -12.00
CA SER A 190 -15.72 -22.42 -12.95
C SER A 190 -16.32 -23.81 -12.78
N GLY A 191 -16.22 -24.62 -13.83
CA GLY A 191 -16.68 -26.00 -13.83
C GLY A 191 -17.13 -26.48 -15.20
N ASN A 192 -17.75 -27.66 -15.23
CA ASN A 192 -18.36 -28.20 -16.44
C ASN A 192 -19.82 -27.72 -16.58
N ALA A 193 -20.23 -27.47 -17.81
CA ALA A 193 -21.60 -27.11 -18.16
C ALA A 193 -21.97 -27.65 -19.54
N ILE A 194 -23.28 -27.77 -19.76
CA ILE A 194 -23.87 -27.98 -21.07
C ILE A 194 -24.36 -26.63 -21.59
N VAL A 195 -23.85 -26.24 -22.77
CA VAL A 195 -24.42 -25.11 -23.51
C VAL A 195 -25.82 -25.48 -23.95
N THR A 196 -26.82 -24.72 -23.51
CA THR A 196 -28.24 -25.03 -23.72
C THR A 196 -28.93 -23.85 -24.37
N TYR A 197 -29.68 -24.08 -25.46
CA TYR A 197 -30.55 -23.07 -26.04
C TYR A 197 -31.82 -22.90 -25.19
N ILE A 198 -32.11 -21.67 -24.79
CA ILE A 198 -33.25 -21.30 -23.96
C ILE A 198 -34.21 -20.45 -24.80
N ASP A 199 -35.40 -20.97 -25.06
CA ASP A 199 -36.47 -20.28 -25.80
C ASP A 199 -37.27 -19.34 -24.87
N LEU A 200 -36.59 -18.31 -24.36
CA LEU A 200 -37.19 -17.21 -23.61
C LEU A 200 -36.76 -15.88 -24.24
N GLU A 201 -37.67 -14.91 -24.30
CA GLU A 201 -37.41 -13.54 -24.74
C GLU A 201 -36.66 -13.38 -26.08
N GLY A 202 -36.94 -14.28 -27.04
CA GLY A 202 -36.29 -14.25 -28.37
C GLY A 202 -35.15 -15.24 -28.54
N GLY A 203 -34.86 -16.04 -27.52
CA GLY A 203 -33.89 -17.14 -27.59
C GLY A 203 -32.48 -16.70 -27.22
N PHE A 204 -31.80 -17.48 -26.38
CA PHE A 204 -30.39 -17.26 -26.04
C PHE A 204 -29.71 -18.58 -25.64
N TYR A 205 -28.39 -18.60 -25.58
CA TYR A 205 -27.63 -19.73 -25.07
C TYR A 205 -27.21 -19.49 -23.61
N GLY A 206 -27.48 -20.47 -22.75
CA GLY A 206 -27.08 -20.49 -21.35
C GLY A 206 -26.11 -21.62 -21.05
N LEU A 207 -25.37 -21.49 -19.94
CA LEU A 207 -24.53 -22.56 -19.41
C LEU A 207 -25.25 -23.23 -18.24
N VAL A 208 -25.59 -24.51 -18.41
CA VAL A 208 -26.27 -25.31 -17.38
C VAL A 208 -25.26 -26.29 -16.80
N THR A 209 -24.90 -26.10 -15.54
CA THR A 209 -23.94 -26.97 -14.84
C THR A 209 -24.59 -28.25 -14.34
N ASP A 210 -23.76 -29.27 -14.07
CA ASP A 210 -24.22 -30.58 -13.60
C ASP A 210 -24.98 -30.54 -12.26
N ASP A 211 -24.72 -29.52 -11.43
CA ASP A 211 -25.43 -29.30 -10.16
C ASP A 211 -26.74 -28.49 -10.30
N GLY A 212 -27.12 -28.16 -11.53
CA GLY A 212 -28.35 -27.46 -11.86
C GLY A 212 -28.27 -25.94 -11.72
N ARG A 213 -27.09 -25.35 -11.50
CA ARG A 213 -26.91 -23.90 -11.60
C ARG A 213 -26.89 -23.46 -13.06
N ASN A 214 -27.55 -22.33 -13.30
CA ASN A 214 -27.71 -21.71 -14.60
C ASN A 214 -26.91 -20.42 -14.65
N TYR A 215 -26.10 -20.25 -15.68
CA TYR A 215 -25.34 -19.02 -15.92
C TYR A 215 -25.71 -18.45 -17.28
N LEU A 216 -25.96 -17.15 -17.31
CA LEU A 216 -26.27 -16.38 -18.49
C LEU A 216 -24.99 -15.68 -18.98
N PRO A 217 -24.30 -16.25 -19.98
CA PRO A 217 -23.09 -15.62 -20.50
C PRO A 217 -23.45 -14.39 -21.32
N LEU A 218 -22.89 -13.23 -20.94
CA LEU A 218 -23.12 -11.95 -21.62
C LEU A 218 -22.24 -11.76 -22.87
N ASN A 219 -21.21 -12.60 -23.02
CA ASN A 219 -20.18 -12.52 -24.05
C ASN A 219 -19.82 -13.90 -24.65
N LEU A 220 -20.76 -14.86 -24.67
CA LEU A 220 -20.49 -16.17 -25.26
C LEU A 220 -20.16 -16.01 -26.76
N ASN A 221 -19.04 -16.58 -27.19
CA ASN A 221 -18.67 -16.54 -28.60
C ASN A 221 -19.55 -17.50 -29.42
N GLU A 222 -19.99 -17.05 -30.61
CA GLU A 222 -20.86 -17.81 -31.53
C GLU A 222 -20.37 -19.24 -31.84
N THR A 223 -19.05 -19.48 -31.78
CA THR A 223 -18.48 -20.82 -32.00
C THR A 223 -18.87 -21.84 -30.92
N TRP A 224 -19.20 -21.37 -29.71
CA TRP A 224 -19.66 -22.18 -28.59
C TRP A 224 -21.19 -22.24 -28.49
N GLU A 225 -21.92 -21.50 -29.32
CA GLU A 225 -23.39 -21.46 -29.36
C GLU A 225 -23.97 -22.71 -30.06
N VAL A 226 -23.70 -23.88 -29.49
CA VAL A 226 -24.15 -25.17 -29.98
C VAL A 226 -24.91 -25.88 -28.88
N ASP A 227 -26.22 -26.06 -29.08
CA ASP A 227 -27.08 -26.72 -28.10
C ASP A 227 -26.61 -28.15 -27.81
N GLY A 228 -26.51 -28.48 -26.52
CA GLY A 228 -26.02 -29.77 -26.01
C GLY A 228 -24.50 -29.90 -25.95
N MET A 229 -23.71 -28.85 -26.27
CA MET A 229 -22.25 -28.92 -26.21
C MET A 229 -21.76 -28.99 -24.76
N ASN A 230 -20.92 -29.98 -24.46
CA ASN A 230 -20.33 -30.14 -23.13
C ASN A 230 -19.00 -29.37 -23.05
N VAL A 231 -18.94 -28.41 -22.13
CA VAL A 231 -17.82 -27.47 -21.99
C VAL A 231 -17.29 -27.45 -20.55
N THR A 232 -16.02 -27.13 -20.40
CA THR A 232 -15.45 -26.61 -19.15
C THR A 232 -15.25 -25.11 -19.33
N PHE A 233 -15.59 -24.33 -18.31
CA PHE A 233 -15.50 -22.88 -18.41
C PHE A 233 -15.05 -22.25 -17.10
N VAL A 234 -14.63 -21.00 -17.21
CA VAL A 234 -14.44 -20.05 -16.12
C VAL A 234 -15.01 -18.71 -16.53
N ALA A 235 -15.74 -18.08 -15.62
CA ALA A 235 -16.40 -16.82 -15.87
C ALA A 235 -16.41 -15.93 -14.61
N GLY A 236 -16.35 -14.62 -14.82
CA GLY A 236 -16.58 -13.62 -13.77
C GLY A 236 -18.07 -13.36 -13.59
N VAL A 237 -18.55 -13.36 -12.36
CA VAL A 237 -19.96 -13.06 -12.05
C VAL A 237 -20.18 -11.55 -12.15
N GLN A 238 -21.21 -11.18 -12.92
CA GLN A 238 -21.57 -9.78 -13.14
C GLN A 238 -22.65 -9.35 -12.14
N GLU A 239 -22.19 -8.97 -10.94
CA GLU A 239 -23.05 -8.52 -9.84
C GLU A 239 -23.92 -7.33 -10.25
N ASN A 240 -25.15 -7.26 -9.72
CA ASN A 240 -26.08 -6.15 -9.95
C ASN A 240 -26.46 -5.90 -11.43
N THR A 241 -26.21 -6.87 -12.31
CA THR A 241 -26.60 -6.79 -13.73
C THR A 241 -28.06 -7.19 -13.88
N MET A 242 -28.90 -6.27 -14.36
CA MET A 242 -30.27 -6.58 -14.74
C MET A 242 -30.31 -7.07 -16.18
N THR A 243 -30.69 -8.32 -16.35
CA THR A 243 -30.88 -8.93 -17.68
C THR A 243 -32.36 -9.04 -17.97
N ILE A 244 -32.74 -8.81 -19.23
CA ILE A 244 -34.13 -8.99 -19.65
C ILE A 244 -34.55 -10.45 -19.43
N GLN A 245 -33.65 -11.41 -19.69
CA GLN A 245 -33.91 -12.84 -19.73
C GLN A 245 -34.46 -13.42 -18.42
N GLN A 246 -34.25 -12.73 -17.28
CA GLN A 246 -34.62 -13.19 -15.93
C GLN A 246 -34.24 -14.66 -15.64
N TRP A 247 -33.13 -15.12 -16.21
CA TRP A 247 -32.69 -16.51 -16.16
C TRP A 247 -31.20 -16.59 -15.89
N GLY A 248 -30.83 -17.44 -14.94
CA GLY A 248 -29.43 -17.69 -14.57
C GLY A 248 -28.74 -16.50 -13.91
N VAL A 249 -27.51 -16.75 -13.45
CA VAL A 249 -26.62 -15.71 -12.94
C VAL A 249 -25.87 -15.09 -14.14
N PRO A 250 -25.91 -13.77 -14.35
CA PRO A 250 -25.16 -13.12 -15.42
C PRO A 250 -23.65 -13.27 -15.21
N VAL A 251 -22.94 -13.69 -16.26
CA VAL A 251 -21.49 -13.91 -16.21
C VAL A 251 -20.80 -13.41 -17.48
N GLU A 252 -19.55 -13.00 -17.36
CA GLU A 252 -18.65 -12.84 -18.51
C GLU A 252 -17.69 -14.02 -18.55
N VAL A 253 -17.77 -14.81 -19.63
CA VAL A 253 -16.88 -15.95 -19.89
C VAL A 253 -15.48 -15.42 -20.15
N ILE A 254 -14.52 -15.95 -19.40
CA ILE A 254 -13.11 -15.57 -19.48
C ILE A 254 -12.33 -16.63 -20.26
N ALA A 255 -12.55 -17.91 -19.94
CA ALA A 255 -12.06 -19.03 -20.74
C ALA A 255 -13.10 -20.15 -20.81
N ILE A 256 -13.10 -20.85 -21.94
CA ILE A 256 -14.02 -21.94 -22.24
C ILE A 256 -13.34 -22.92 -23.20
N ASP A 257 -13.52 -24.21 -22.96
CA ASP A 257 -13.06 -25.28 -23.83
C ASP A 257 -14.05 -26.44 -23.76
N THR A 258 -13.90 -27.43 -24.64
CA THR A 258 -14.60 -28.71 -24.57
C THR A 258 -14.28 -29.40 -23.25
N ALA A 259 -15.29 -29.95 -22.59
CA ALA A 259 -15.11 -30.65 -21.32
C ALA A 259 -14.05 -31.76 -21.44
N GLY A 260 -13.07 -31.73 -20.53
CA GLY A 260 -11.96 -32.69 -20.48
C GLY A 260 -10.66 -32.22 -21.15
N ASN A 261 -10.71 -31.27 -22.08
CA ASN A 261 -9.52 -30.69 -22.72
C ASN A 261 -8.68 -29.88 -21.74
N ALA A 262 -9.34 -29.00 -20.99
CA ALA A 262 -8.70 -28.15 -19.99
C ALA A 262 -9.22 -28.48 -18.57
N THR A 263 -8.51 -27.96 -17.56
CA THR A 263 -9.07 -27.84 -16.21
C THR A 263 -8.74 -26.48 -15.67
N TYR A 264 -9.78 -25.65 -15.61
CA TYR A 264 -9.65 -24.30 -15.08
C TYR A 264 -9.78 -24.30 -13.57
N VAL A 265 -9.04 -23.40 -12.96
CA VAL A 265 -9.10 -23.06 -11.55
C VAL A 265 -9.38 -21.57 -11.49
N ALA A 266 -10.37 -21.19 -10.70
CA ALA A 266 -10.74 -19.80 -10.51
C ALA A 266 -11.00 -19.59 -9.02
N LYS A 267 -10.06 -18.92 -8.34
CA LYS A 267 -10.07 -18.82 -6.88
C LYS A 267 -9.52 -17.49 -6.40
N ASN A 268 -9.87 -17.18 -5.15
CA ASN A 268 -9.22 -16.14 -4.38
C ASN A 268 -8.11 -16.78 -3.55
N GLY A 269 -7.03 -16.05 -3.37
CA GLY A 269 -5.90 -16.53 -2.60
C GLY A 269 -4.92 -15.42 -2.22
N THR A 270 -3.87 -15.85 -1.54
CA THR A 270 -2.76 -15.02 -1.10
C THR A 270 -1.48 -15.49 -1.78
N VAL A 271 -0.75 -14.57 -2.40
CA VAL A 271 0.59 -14.81 -2.93
C VAL A 271 1.54 -15.00 -1.76
N ALA A 272 2.32 -16.07 -1.79
CA ALA A 272 3.27 -16.44 -0.75
C ALA A 272 4.66 -16.63 -1.36
N PHE A 273 5.66 -15.98 -0.79
CA PHE A 273 7.05 -16.33 -1.06
C PHE A 273 7.41 -17.61 -0.31
N VAL A 274 7.91 -18.60 -1.04
CA VAL A 274 8.29 -19.91 -0.52
C VAL A 274 9.81 -20.07 -0.65
N ASP A 275 10.49 -20.10 0.49
CA ASP A 275 11.94 -20.31 0.58
C ASP A 275 12.32 -21.80 0.46
N LEU A 276 12.06 -22.36 -0.72
CA LEU A 276 12.49 -23.70 -1.12
C LEU A 276 13.17 -23.60 -2.49
N GLU A 277 14.26 -24.34 -2.67
CA GLU A 277 14.94 -24.51 -3.97
C GLU A 277 15.36 -23.20 -4.68
N GLY A 278 15.76 -22.19 -3.91
CA GLY A 278 16.18 -20.88 -4.43
C GLY A 278 15.09 -19.81 -4.38
N GLY A 279 13.91 -20.12 -3.82
CA GLY A 279 12.84 -19.16 -3.61
C GLY A 279 11.92 -19.03 -4.81
N PHE A 280 10.60 -19.10 -4.57
CA PHE A 280 9.60 -18.86 -5.61
C PHE A 280 8.32 -18.26 -5.03
N TYR A 281 7.49 -17.68 -5.88
CA TYR A 281 6.16 -17.20 -5.50
C TYR A 281 5.10 -18.24 -5.86
N GLY A 282 4.33 -18.66 -4.86
CA GLY A 282 3.17 -19.52 -5.01
C GLY A 282 1.89 -18.78 -4.65
N ILE A 283 0.74 -19.37 -4.96
CA ILE A 283 -0.58 -18.86 -4.52
C ILE A 283 -1.19 -19.89 -3.57
N VAL A 284 -1.51 -19.46 -2.36
CA VAL A 284 -2.29 -20.23 -1.40
C VAL A 284 -3.74 -19.76 -1.52
N ALA A 285 -4.60 -20.59 -2.09
CA ALA A 285 -6.02 -20.28 -2.20
C ALA A 285 -6.69 -20.22 -0.82
N ASP A 286 -7.80 -19.50 -0.71
CA ASP A 286 -8.53 -19.30 0.55
C ASP A 286 -9.05 -20.63 1.15
N ASP A 287 -9.20 -21.68 0.34
CA ASP A 287 -9.55 -23.04 0.78
C ASP A 287 -8.33 -23.89 1.21
N GLY A 288 -7.14 -23.31 1.20
CA GLY A 288 -5.89 -23.93 1.63
C GLY A 288 -5.17 -24.72 0.54
N GLU A 289 -5.76 -24.87 -0.65
CA GLU A 289 -5.06 -25.46 -1.79
C GLU A 289 -3.90 -24.55 -2.24
N ARG A 290 -2.86 -25.18 -2.80
CA ARG A 290 -1.64 -24.49 -3.21
C ARG A 290 -1.48 -24.61 -4.71
N TYR A 291 -1.15 -23.51 -5.35
CA TYR A 291 -0.96 -23.42 -6.78
C TYR A 291 0.39 -22.82 -7.07
N LEU A 292 1.12 -23.45 -7.99
CA LEU A 292 2.43 -23.01 -8.45
C LEU A 292 2.26 -22.38 -9.84
N PRO A 293 2.21 -21.05 -9.94
CA PRO A 293 2.20 -20.39 -11.23
C PRO A 293 3.50 -20.71 -11.99
N LEU A 294 3.38 -21.22 -13.21
CA LEU A 294 4.53 -21.40 -14.10
C LEU A 294 5.09 -20.07 -14.59
N ASP A 295 4.21 -19.07 -14.70
CA ASP A 295 4.57 -17.67 -14.83
C ASP A 295 3.57 -16.82 -14.02
N LEU A 296 4.10 -16.02 -13.09
CA LEU A 296 3.35 -15.00 -12.36
C LEU A 296 3.99 -13.66 -12.70
N ASN A 297 3.19 -12.71 -13.20
CA ASN A 297 3.68 -11.38 -13.51
C ASN A 297 4.36 -10.74 -12.28
N GLU A 298 5.50 -10.07 -12.47
CA GLU A 298 6.30 -9.44 -11.42
C GLU A 298 5.49 -8.48 -10.55
N THR A 299 4.49 -7.79 -11.12
CA THR A 299 3.60 -6.90 -10.36
C THR A 299 2.83 -7.63 -9.25
N TYR A 300 2.57 -8.93 -9.40
CA TYR A 300 1.87 -9.73 -8.40
C TYR A 300 2.82 -10.52 -7.49
N ARG A 301 4.15 -10.43 -7.69
CA ARG A 301 5.17 -11.14 -6.88
C ARG A 301 5.43 -10.40 -5.56
N VAL A 302 4.38 -10.22 -4.78
CA VAL A 302 4.40 -9.55 -3.48
C VAL A 302 3.92 -10.54 -2.43
N ASP A 303 4.77 -10.79 -1.43
CA ASP A 303 4.41 -11.68 -0.34
C ASP A 303 3.24 -11.11 0.48
N GLY A 304 2.21 -11.93 0.66
CA GLY A 304 0.96 -11.55 1.30
C GLY A 304 -0.05 -10.85 0.39
N MET A 305 0.24 -10.64 -0.90
CA MET A 305 -0.72 -10.01 -1.81
C MET A 305 -1.96 -10.88 -1.99
N ARG A 306 -3.14 -10.32 -1.72
CA ARG A 306 -4.40 -11.00 -2.01
C ARG A 306 -4.80 -10.74 -3.45
N LEU A 307 -5.27 -11.78 -4.13
CA LEU A 307 -5.73 -11.69 -5.51
C LEU A 307 -6.82 -12.72 -5.82
N SER A 308 -7.54 -12.47 -6.90
CA SER A 308 -8.39 -13.43 -7.60
C SER A 308 -7.63 -13.84 -8.86
N PHE A 309 -7.41 -15.13 -9.04
CA PHE A 309 -6.70 -15.64 -10.21
C PHE A 309 -7.54 -16.66 -10.95
N ILE A 310 -7.24 -16.74 -12.25
CA ILE A 310 -7.73 -17.75 -13.16
C ILE A 310 -6.52 -18.43 -13.77
N GLY A 311 -6.48 -19.74 -13.71
CA GLY A 311 -5.43 -20.51 -14.34
C GLY A 311 -5.91 -21.84 -14.89
N GLU A 312 -5.11 -22.41 -15.78
CA GLU A 312 -5.28 -23.76 -16.28
C GLU A 312 -4.27 -24.69 -15.62
N ILE A 313 -4.71 -25.87 -15.18
CA ILE A 313 -3.82 -26.88 -14.60
C ILE A 313 -2.90 -27.45 -15.69
N ALA A 314 -1.60 -27.27 -15.50
CA ALA A 314 -0.57 -27.81 -16.37
C ALA A 314 -0.28 -29.28 -16.01
N ARG A 315 -1.15 -30.19 -16.46
CA ARG A 315 -1.20 -31.62 -16.05
C ARG A 315 0.10 -32.39 -16.29
N ASP A 316 0.86 -32.04 -17.33
CA ASP A 316 2.07 -32.77 -17.75
C ASP A 316 3.37 -32.00 -17.44
N THR A 317 3.31 -31.02 -16.54
CA THR A 317 4.48 -30.22 -16.15
C THR A 317 5.10 -30.75 -14.88
N ALA A 318 6.34 -31.26 -14.99
CA ALA A 318 7.17 -31.58 -13.84
C ALA A 318 7.88 -30.31 -13.34
N THR A 319 7.64 -29.96 -12.08
CA THR A 319 8.31 -28.83 -11.43
C THR A 319 9.32 -29.33 -10.41
N ILE A 320 10.40 -28.57 -10.23
CA ILE A 320 11.40 -28.90 -9.21
C ILE A 320 10.79 -28.60 -7.84
N GLN A 321 9.99 -27.54 -7.74
CA GLN A 321 9.51 -26.90 -6.50
C GLN A 321 8.70 -27.80 -5.54
N GLN A 322 8.32 -29.02 -5.95
CA GLN A 322 7.57 -30.02 -5.17
C GLN A 322 6.44 -29.44 -4.29
N TRP A 323 5.81 -28.35 -4.73
CA TRP A 323 4.89 -27.54 -3.94
C TRP A 323 3.76 -27.04 -4.83
N GLY A 324 2.53 -27.32 -4.41
CA GLY A 324 1.33 -26.89 -5.13
C GLY A 324 1.10 -27.59 -6.47
N THR A 325 -0.06 -27.31 -7.04
CA THR A 325 -0.45 -27.76 -8.39
C THR A 325 0.08 -26.76 -9.42
N PRO A 326 0.87 -27.18 -10.42
CA PRO A 326 1.34 -26.29 -11.48
C PRO A 326 0.19 -25.73 -12.31
N ILE A 327 0.17 -24.40 -12.51
CA ILE A 327 -0.84 -23.72 -13.31
C ILE A 327 -0.23 -22.70 -14.27
N GLU A 328 -0.84 -22.54 -15.44
CA GLU A 328 -0.62 -21.38 -16.30
C GLU A 328 -1.65 -20.30 -15.94
N ILE A 329 -1.20 -19.10 -15.61
CA ILE A 329 -2.10 -17.98 -15.29
C ILE A 329 -2.71 -17.48 -16.59
N ILE A 330 -4.04 -17.54 -16.66
CA ILE A 330 -4.83 -16.99 -17.76
C ILE A 330 -5.13 -15.52 -17.49
N ASP A 331 -5.57 -15.21 -16.26
CA ASP A 331 -5.95 -13.85 -15.87
C ASP A 331 -5.84 -13.66 -14.35
N VAL A 332 -5.71 -12.40 -13.93
CA VAL A 332 -5.80 -11.95 -12.53
C VAL A 332 -6.86 -10.85 -12.47
N PRO A 333 -8.15 -11.22 -12.41
CA PRO A 333 -9.25 -10.25 -12.51
C PRO A 333 -9.27 -9.22 -11.38
N TRP A 334 -8.61 -9.51 -10.26
CA TRP A 334 -8.47 -8.58 -9.15
C TRP A 334 -7.19 -8.88 -8.36
N ALA A 335 -6.50 -7.82 -7.94
CA ALA A 335 -5.41 -7.90 -6.97
C ALA A 335 -5.54 -6.72 -6.01
N CYS A 336 -5.31 -6.98 -4.72
CA CYS A 336 -5.34 -5.94 -3.71
C CYS A 336 -4.02 -5.15 -3.77
N GLU A 337 -4.09 -3.91 -4.27
CA GLU A 337 -2.91 -3.03 -4.41
C GLU A 337 -2.23 -2.73 -3.07
N ARG A 338 -2.96 -2.84 -1.95
CA ARG A 338 -2.49 -2.50 -0.60
C ARG A 338 -2.36 -3.71 0.33
N CYS A 339 -2.77 -4.90 -0.10
CA CYS A 339 -2.62 -6.12 0.68
C CYS A 339 -1.29 -6.78 0.30
N GLY A 340 -0.61 -7.33 1.29
CA GLY A 340 0.78 -7.77 1.16
C GLY A 340 1.66 -6.84 1.97
N GLY A 341 2.51 -7.44 2.80
CA GLY A 341 3.33 -6.70 3.76
C GLY A 341 4.10 -5.61 3.04
N ASN A 342 3.65 -4.36 3.22
CA ASN A 342 4.17 -3.14 2.62
C ASN A 342 5.06 -3.39 1.38
N ALA A 343 4.48 -3.78 0.24
CA ALA A 343 5.21 -3.76 -1.04
C ALA A 343 5.34 -2.33 -1.60
N GLY A 344 5.65 -1.41 -0.69
CA GLY A 344 6.25 -0.12 -0.89
C GLY A 344 7.36 0.16 0.15
N ILE A 345 7.66 -0.74 1.12
CA ILE A 345 8.95 -0.66 1.83
C ILE A 345 9.99 -1.16 0.84
N ALA A 346 10.94 -0.29 0.54
CA ALA A 346 12.18 -0.71 -0.04
C ALA A 346 12.76 -1.87 0.78
N ASN A 347 13.34 -2.87 0.09
CA ASN A 347 14.00 -4.02 0.72
C ASN A 347 14.81 -3.54 1.95
N PRO A 348 14.55 -4.02 3.19
CA PRO A 348 15.19 -3.50 4.40
C PRO A 348 16.73 -3.47 4.29
N ALA A 349 17.31 -4.48 3.64
CA ALA A 349 18.73 -4.53 3.37
C ALA A 349 19.21 -3.47 2.35
N ALA A 350 18.38 -3.15 1.36
CA ALA A 350 18.66 -2.09 0.39
C ALA A 350 18.53 -0.69 1.02
N VAL A 351 17.49 -0.46 1.82
CA VAL A 351 17.29 0.78 2.59
C VAL A 351 18.47 1.01 3.50
N TRP A 352 18.81 0.01 4.31
CA TRP A 352 19.92 0.10 5.23
C TRP A 352 21.26 0.36 4.53
N CYS A 353 21.51 -0.29 3.38
CA CYS A 353 22.70 0.00 2.59
C CYS A 353 22.78 1.48 2.17
N ILE A 354 21.67 2.04 1.67
CA ILE A 354 21.59 3.43 1.18
C ILE A 354 21.67 4.43 2.35
N GLU A 355 20.99 4.17 3.47
CA GLU A 355 21.03 5.01 4.68
C GLU A 355 22.43 5.10 5.28
N GLN A 356 23.22 4.01 5.21
CA GLN A 356 24.62 4.00 5.64
C GLN A 356 25.57 4.67 4.63
N GLY A 357 25.03 5.29 3.57
CA GLY A 357 25.78 6.05 2.57
C GLY A 357 26.46 5.20 1.51
N HIS A 358 26.08 3.92 1.37
CA HIS A 358 26.65 3.00 0.37
C HIS A 358 25.74 2.91 -0.86
N THR A 359 26.29 2.43 -1.97
CA THR A 359 25.51 2.23 -3.21
C THR A 359 24.91 0.83 -3.22
N TYR A 360 23.62 0.70 -3.47
CA TYR A 360 22.93 -0.58 -3.64
C TYR A 360 22.82 -0.95 -5.12
N GLU A 361 23.14 -2.20 -5.45
CA GLU A 361 23.05 -2.74 -6.81
C GLU A 361 22.43 -4.14 -6.79
N ILE A 362 21.55 -4.43 -7.74
CA ILE A 362 21.02 -5.79 -7.95
C ILE A 362 21.88 -6.49 -9.00
N ARG A 363 22.36 -7.69 -8.67
CA ARG A 363 23.18 -8.53 -9.55
C ARG A 363 22.46 -9.82 -9.87
N LYS A 364 22.75 -10.37 -11.05
CA LYS A 364 22.26 -11.67 -11.51
C LYS A 364 23.32 -12.74 -11.35
N ASN A 365 22.94 -13.85 -10.76
CA ASN A 365 23.72 -15.08 -10.76
C ASN A 365 23.63 -15.77 -12.14
N PRO A 366 24.57 -16.69 -12.45
CA PRO A 366 24.54 -17.47 -13.69
C PRO A 366 23.30 -18.35 -13.88
N ASP A 367 22.57 -18.65 -12.80
CA ASP A 367 21.31 -19.39 -12.80
C ASP A 367 20.07 -18.49 -13.02
N GLY A 368 20.28 -17.17 -13.17
CA GLY A 368 19.21 -16.19 -13.38
C GLY A 368 18.62 -15.62 -12.09
N SER A 369 18.99 -16.12 -10.91
CA SER A 369 18.56 -15.54 -9.63
C SER A 369 19.19 -14.16 -9.42
N GLU A 370 18.43 -13.24 -8.83
CA GLU A 370 18.90 -11.89 -8.49
C GLU A 370 19.26 -11.80 -7.00
N TYR A 371 20.31 -11.06 -6.68
CA TYR A 371 20.72 -10.76 -5.32
C TYR A 371 21.18 -9.31 -5.18
N GLY A 372 20.94 -8.71 -4.02
CA GLY A 372 21.31 -7.32 -3.73
C GLY A 372 22.67 -7.23 -3.07
N VAL A 373 23.53 -6.32 -3.55
CA VAL A 373 24.83 -6.03 -2.95
C VAL A 373 24.94 -4.58 -2.53
N CYS A 374 25.70 -4.38 -1.45
CA CYS A 374 26.07 -3.07 -0.93
C CYS A 374 27.52 -2.75 -1.31
N ILE A 375 27.73 -1.63 -2.01
CA ILE A 375 29.01 -1.18 -2.55
C ILE A 375 29.48 0.02 -1.73
N PHE A 376 30.58 -0.18 -1.01
CA PHE A 376 31.18 0.80 -0.12
C PHE A 376 32.06 1.79 -0.90
N ALA A 377 32.34 2.96 -0.34
CA ALA A 377 33.19 3.98 -0.97
C ALA A 377 34.62 3.51 -1.29
N ASN A 378 35.12 2.47 -0.59
CA ASN A 378 36.40 1.81 -0.86
C ASN A 378 36.31 0.69 -1.93
N ALA A 379 35.18 0.60 -2.65
CA ALA A 379 34.83 -0.44 -3.62
C ALA A 379 34.69 -1.87 -3.07
N THR A 380 34.59 -2.03 -1.74
CA THR A 380 34.21 -3.32 -1.15
C THR A 380 32.76 -3.62 -1.50
N VAL A 381 32.47 -4.88 -1.82
CA VAL A 381 31.12 -5.35 -2.14
C VAL A 381 30.74 -6.43 -1.13
N VAL A 382 29.62 -6.24 -0.45
CA VAL A 382 29.07 -7.20 0.52
C VAL A 382 27.63 -7.50 0.14
N ASP A 383 27.17 -8.72 0.41
CA ASP A 383 25.76 -9.05 0.30
C ASP A 383 24.93 -8.13 1.22
N ALA A 384 23.88 -7.52 0.68
CA ALA A 384 23.13 -6.49 1.40
C ALA A 384 22.46 -7.06 2.66
N TRP A 385 21.99 -8.30 2.63
CA TRP A 385 21.37 -8.96 3.79
C TRP A 385 22.40 -9.37 4.84
N ASP A 386 23.59 -9.79 4.43
CA ASP A 386 24.69 -10.05 5.35
C ASP A 386 25.17 -8.78 6.06
N TYR A 387 25.24 -7.66 5.34
CA TYR A 387 25.56 -6.37 5.94
C TYR A 387 24.49 -5.94 6.94
N TYR A 388 23.21 -6.01 6.56
CA TYR A 388 22.08 -5.68 7.41
C TYR A 388 22.08 -6.46 8.73
N ARG A 389 22.19 -7.80 8.69
CA ARG A 389 22.20 -8.65 9.90
C ARG A 389 23.39 -8.43 10.83
N GLN A 390 24.49 -7.88 10.33
CA GLN A 390 25.68 -7.62 11.12
C GLN A 390 25.66 -6.26 11.81
N THR A 391 24.80 -5.34 11.34
CA THR A 391 24.86 -3.92 11.71
C THR A 391 23.54 -3.34 12.20
N HIS A 392 22.47 -4.13 12.15
CA HIS A 392 21.13 -3.87 12.66
C HIS A 392 20.77 -4.97 13.67
#